data_AF-A0A0Q4GC63-F1
#
_entry.id   AF-A0A0Q4GC63-F1
#
_cell.length_a   1.000
_cell.length_b   1.000
_cell.length_c   1.000
_cell.angle_alpha   90.00
_cell.angle_beta   90.00
_cell.angle_gamma   90.00
#
_symmetry.space_group_name_H-M   'P 1'
#
loop_
_entity.id
_entity.type
_entity.pdbx_description
1 polymer ?
#
loop_
_entity_poly.entity_id
_entity_poly.type
_entity_poly.pdbx_seq_one_letter_code
_entity_poly.pdbx_strand_id
1 'polypeptide(L)'
;MLLTAATALAAMAPATTVPVASAEAGDVDRLRVMTPADFQARTSVSDDALDRFATLTTTNGFVEHRSFGGHTPDDVFLRAFVEKATGRVSYQVYVTIRYRGNSWAQWDSANYETPGGPQAARVDRIARLRTVCRRGWVCPRSETIGFGVAASVFRQQAERYVPGMLTPWQFKVSARAGSARILMLSTAEIAGMLMAVDTYRANHHLPQS
;
A
#
# COMPACT_ATOMS: atom_id res chain seq x y z
N MET A 1 -75.55 21.81 5.15
CA MET A 1 -74.27 22.32 5.65
C MET A 1 -73.18 21.56 4.90
N LEU A 2 -72.62 22.18 3.85
CA LEU A 2 -71.61 21.58 2.97
C LEU A 2 -70.23 21.60 3.64
N LEU A 3 -69.46 20.51 3.54
CA LEU A 3 -68.00 20.56 3.65
C LEU A 3 -67.38 19.79 2.47
N THR A 4 -66.76 20.56 1.58
CA THR A 4 -65.88 20.15 0.49
C THR A 4 -64.51 19.78 1.06
N ALA A 5 -64.00 18.58 0.74
CA ALA A 5 -62.61 18.20 1.01
C ALA A 5 -61.76 18.51 -0.22
N ALA A 6 -60.77 19.39 -0.08
CA ALA A 6 -59.83 19.77 -1.12
C ALA A 6 -58.64 18.79 -1.17
N THR A 7 -58.40 18.20 -2.34
CA THR A 7 -57.27 17.32 -2.63
C THR A 7 -56.03 18.17 -2.91
N ALA A 8 -54.98 18.03 -2.11
CA ALA A 8 -53.69 18.67 -2.35
C ALA A 8 -52.77 17.73 -3.15
N LEU A 9 -52.44 18.09 -4.40
CA LEU A 9 -51.36 17.47 -5.17
C LEU A 9 -50.02 18.03 -4.69
N ALA A 10 -49.18 17.18 -4.09
CA ALA A 10 -47.78 17.51 -3.81
C ALA A 10 -46.92 17.18 -5.04
N ALA A 11 -46.33 18.21 -5.65
CA ALA A 11 -45.36 18.06 -6.73
C ALA A 11 -44.01 17.60 -6.16
N MET A 12 -43.58 16.37 -6.51
CA MET A 12 -42.24 15.88 -6.20
C MET A 12 -41.24 16.50 -7.19
N ALA A 13 -40.29 17.30 -6.67
CA ALA A 13 -39.16 17.78 -7.44
C ALA A 13 -38.18 16.63 -7.76
N PRO A 14 -37.55 16.59 -8.95
CA PRO A 14 -36.59 15.55 -9.29
C PRO A 14 -35.31 15.73 -8.48
N ALA A 15 -34.91 14.66 -7.79
CA ALA A 15 -33.63 14.58 -7.10
C ALA A 15 -32.50 14.55 -8.15
N THR A 16 -31.75 15.64 -8.27
CA THR A 16 -30.50 15.68 -9.02
C THR A 16 -29.45 14.85 -8.27
N THR A 17 -29.13 13.69 -8.81
CA THR A 17 -27.98 12.88 -8.37
C THR A 17 -26.69 13.57 -8.82
N VAL A 18 -25.90 14.04 -7.86
CA VAL A 18 -24.54 14.55 -8.13
C VAL A 18 -23.63 13.33 -8.32
N PRO A 19 -22.91 13.19 -9.46
CA PRO A 19 -22.01 12.07 -9.65
C PRO A 19 -20.78 12.24 -8.76
N VAL A 20 -20.65 11.35 -7.76
CA VAL A 20 -19.43 11.17 -6.97
C VAL A 20 -18.53 10.21 -7.74
N ALA A 21 -17.77 10.73 -8.70
CA ALA A 21 -16.66 10.03 -9.32
C ALA A 21 -15.53 11.04 -9.55
N SER A 22 -14.27 10.59 -9.53
CA SER A 22 -13.16 11.10 -10.39
C SER A 22 -11.77 11.24 -9.74
N ALA A 23 -11.55 10.94 -8.45
CA ALA A 23 -10.17 10.89 -7.92
C ALA A 23 -9.60 9.46 -7.89
N GLU A 24 -10.32 8.51 -7.28
CA GLU A 24 -9.83 7.13 -7.11
C GLU A 24 -9.73 6.36 -8.44
N ALA A 25 -10.62 6.64 -9.40
CA ALA A 25 -10.57 6.05 -10.73
C ALA A 25 -9.29 6.46 -11.50
N GLY A 26 -8.86 7.72 -11.35
CA GLY A 26 -7.69 8.24 -12.04
C GLY A 26 -6.38 7.60 -11.54
N ASP A 27 -6.26 7.36 -10.23
CA ASP A 27 -5.08 6.70 -9.67
C ASP A 27 -5.02 5.21 -10.01
N VAL A 28 -6.15 4.50 -10.00
CA VAL A 28 -6.22 3.10 -10.45
C VAL A 28 -5.82 2.97 -11.92
N ASP A 29 -6.29 3.88 -12.79
CA ASP A 29 -5.93 3.87 -14.21
C ASP A 29 -4.45 4.21 -14.43
N ARG A 30 -3.90 5.15 -13.64
CA ARG A 30 -2.46 5.45 -13.65
C ARG A 30 -1.63 4.25 -13.21
N LEU A 31 -2.02 3.56 -12.14
CA LEU A 31 -1.32 2.36 -11.67
C LEU A 31 -1.39 1.22 -12.70
N ARG A 32 -2.53 1.07 -13.37
CA ARG A 32 -2.75 0.04 -14.41
C ARG A 32 -1.79 0.17 -15.59
N VAL A 33 -1.45 1.38 -15.98
CA VAL A 33 -0.54 1.62 -17.12
C VAL A 33 0.93 1.61 -16.73
N MET A 34 1.27 1.54 -15.44
CA MET A 34 2.65 1.44 -15.00
C MET A 34 3.25 0.07 -15.30
N THR A 35 4.47 0.08 -15.80
CA THR A 35 5.24 -1.13 -16.12
C THR A 35 6.29 -1.43 -15.03
N PRO A 36 6.80 -2.67 -14.97
CA PRO A 36 7.95 -3.01 -14.13
C PRO A 36 9.16 -2.09 -14.37
N ALA A 37 9.41 -1.70 -15.62
CA ALA A 37 10.49 -0.77 -15.96
C ALA A 37 10.24 0.64 -15.38
N ASP A 38 9.00 1.13 -15.36
CA ASP A 38 8.67 2.40 -14.73
C ASP A 38 8.94 2.36 -13.22
N PHE A 39 8.58 1.26 -12.55
CA PHE A 39 8.85 1.06 -11.12
C PHE A 39 10.34 0.91 -10.83
N GLN A 40 11.08 0.16 -11.66
CA GLN A 40 12.53 0.03 -11.56
C GLN A 40 13.19 1.41 -11.67
N ALA A 41 12.84 2.20 -12.67
CA ALA A 41 13.42 3.53 -12.92
C ALA A 41 13.14 4.53 -11.78
N ARG A 42 12.02 4.37 -11.07
CA ARG A 42 11.62 5.21 -9.92
C ARG A 42 12.05 4.65 -8.57
N THR A 43 12.66 3.46 -8.53
CA THR A 43 13.16 2.87 -7.30
C THR A 43 14.32 3.72 -6.77
N SER A 44 14.18 4.20 -5.54
CA SER A 44 15.21 4.98 -4.87
C SER A 44 16.23 4.04 -4.24
N VAL A 45 17.52 4.33 -4.44
CA VAL A 45 18.63 3.56 -3.87
C VAL A 45 19.34 4.42 -2.83
N SER A 46 19.43 3.91 -1.61
CA SER A 46 20.23 4.46 -0.53
C SER A 46 21.41 3.52 -0.27
N ASP A 47 22.60 3.95 -0.65
CA ASP A 47 23.84 3.18 -0.54
C ASP A 47 24.95 4.08 0.04
N ASP A 48 25.05 4.12 1.37
CA ASP A 48 26.11 4.84 2.08
C ASP A 48 27.31 3.93 2.32
N ALA A 49 28.54 4.40 2.08
CA ALA A 49 29.76 3.60 2.23
C ALA A 49 29.94 3.00 3.65
N LEU A 50 29.35 3.61 4.69
CA LEU A 50 29.40 3.13 6.06
C LEU A 50 28.26 2.16 6.41
N ASP A 51 27.24 2.05 5.56
CA ASP A 51 26.13 1.12 5.77
C ASP A 51 26.49 -0.31 5.33
N ARG A 52 26.14 -1.28 6.17
CA ARG A 52 26.25 -2.71 5.84
C ARG A 52 25.30 -3.14 4.72
N PHE A 53 24.16 -2.45 4.60
CA PHE A 53 23.10 -2.78 3.65
C PHE A 53 22.84 -1.61 2.73
N ALA A 54 22.67 -1.86 1.44
CA ALA A 54 22.00 -0.91 0.56
C ALA A 54 20.50 -1.10 0.66
N THR A 55 19.76 0.00 0.73
CA THR A 55 18.30 -0.02 0.82
C THR A 55 17.70 0.49 -0.48
N LEU A 56 16.89 -0.34 -1.13
CA LEU A 56 16.11 0.04 -2.31
C LEU A 56 14.65 0.20 -1.89
N THR A 57 13.98 1.23 -2.40
CA THR A 57 12.57 1.47 -2.06
C THR A 57 11.73 1.99 -3.23
N THR A 58 10.49 1.50 -3.31
CA THR A 58 9.49 1.93 -4.30
C THR A 58 8.57 3.05 -3.79
N THR A 59 8.90 3.73 -2.68
CA THR A 59 8.09 4.85 -2.15
C THR A 59 7.76 5.92 -3.21
N ASN A 60 8.66 6.12 -4.19
CA ASN A 60 8.48 7.07 -5.28
C ASN A 60 7.96 6.44 -6.58
N GLY A 61 7.66 5.14 -6.58
CA GLY A 61 7.15 4.40 -7.73
C GLY A 61 5.74 4.85 -8.08
N PHE A 62 4.84 4.75 -7.10
CA PHE A 62 3.46 5.20 -7.20
C PHE A 62 3.05 5.92 -5.92
N VAL A 63 2.57 7.15 -6.06
CA VAL A 63 2.06 7.97 -4.95
C VAL A 63 0.59 8.21 -5.21
N GLU A 64 -0.27 7.70 -4.34
CA GLU A 64 -1.71 7.94 -4.40
C GLU A 64 -2.03 9.42 -4.16
N HIS A 65 -2.75 10.03 -5.08
CA HIS A 65 -3.18 11.42 -5.02
C HIS A 65 -4.54 11.50 -4.31
N ARG A 66 -4.51 11.40 -2.97
CA ARG A 66 -5.59 11.74 -2.02
C ARG A 66 -7.04 11.37 -2.41
N SER A 67 -7.68 10.54 -1.58
CA SER A 67 -9.15 10.50 -1.52
C SER A 67 -9.74 11.85 -1.06
N PHE A 68 -10.70 12.35 -1.84
CA PHE A 68 -11.51 13.52 -1.53
C PHE A 68 -12.22 13.32 -0.17
N GLY A 69 -12.13 14.29 0.75
CA GLY A 69 -12.74 14.22 2.10
C GLY A 69 -11.78 14.19 3.30
N GLY A 70 -10.46 14.35 3.09
CA GLY A 70 -9.51 14.59 4.18
C GLY A 70 -8.99 13.34 4.89
N HIS A 71 -9.20 12.16 4.31
CA HIS A 71 -8.47 10.95 4.68
C HIS A 71 -7.22 10.85 3.80
N THR A 72 -6.03 10.95 4.42
CA THR A 72 -4.79 10.60 3.74
C THR A 72 -4.78 9.07 3.58
N PRO A 73 -4.62 8.53 2.36
CA PRO A 73 -4.58 7.09 2.15
C PRO A 73 -3.48 6.43 2.99
N ASP A 74 -3.64 5.12 3.21
CA ASP A 74 -2.58 4.31 3.80
C ASP A 74 -1.45 4.18 2.76
N ASP A 75 -0.20 4.44 3.15
CA ASP A 75 0.92 4.32 2.21
C ASP A 75 1.46 2.89 2.24
N VAL A 76 1.58 2.26 1.08
CA VAL A 76 2.13 0.92 0.92
C VAL A 76 3.23 0.95 -0.13
N PHE A 77 4.41 0.43 0.20
CA PHE A 77 5.51 0.29 -0.75
C PHE A 77 6.47 -0.82 -0.33
N LEU A 78 7.37 -1.19 -1.23
CA LEU A 78 8.39 -2.21 -1.01
C LEU A 78 9.73 -1.60 -0.56
N ARG A 79 10.41 -2.35 0.29
CA ARG A 79 11.83 -2.16 0.61
C ARG A 79 12.60 -3.45 0.35
N ALA A 80 13.77 -3.32 -0.24
CA ALA A 80 14.74 -4.39 -0.32
C ALA A 80 16.03 -3.96 0.38
N PHE A 81 16.58 -4.86 1.18
CA PHE A 81 17.84 -4.67 1.89
C PHE A 81 18.86 -5.63 1.28
N VAL A 82 19.86 -5.09 0.59
CA VAL A 82 20.94 -5.86 -0.05
C VAL A 82 22.16 -5.81 0.85
N GLU A 83 22.59 -6.95 1.36
CA GLU A 83 23.82 -7.07 2.15
C GLU A 83 25.05 -6.95 1.24
N LYS A 84 25.86 -5.92 1.41
CA LYS A 84 26.96 -5.60 0.48
C LYS A 84 28.07 -6.65 0.47
N ALA A 85 28.27 -7.36 1.59
CA ALA A 85 29.30 -8.38 1.70
C ALA A 85 28.94 -9.69 0.99
N THR A 86 27.66 -10.06 0.97
CA THR A 86 27.21 -11.39 0.51
C THR A 86 26.31 -11.34 -0.73
N GLY A 87 25.75 -10.17 -1.04
CA GLY A 87 24.69 -10.01 -2.04
C GLY A 87 23.33 -10.54 -1.59
N ARG A 88 23.19 -11.01 -0.34
CA ARG A 88 21.91 -11.55 0.17
C ARG A 88 20.88 -10.42 0.28
N VAL A 89 19.68 -10.70 -0.20
CA VAL A 89 18.59 -9.73 -0.23
C VAL A 89 17.48 -10.13 0.74
N SER A 90 16.99 -9.18 1.51
CA SER A 90 15.78 -9.33 2.33
C SER A 90 14.74 -8.33 1.86
N TYR A 91 13.52 -8.81 1.62
CA TYR A 91 12.42 -7.97 1.18
C TYR A 91 11.45 -7.69 2.32
N GLN A 92 10.91 -6.48 2.34
CA GLN A 92 9.94 -6.06 3.33
C GLN A 92 8.85 -5.23 2.66
N VAL A 93 7.60 -5.56 2.98
CA VAL A 93 6.46 -4.69 2.69
C VAL A 93 6.39 -3.66 3.79
N TYR A 94 6.37 -2.37 3.42
CA TYR A 94 6.28 -1.24 4.35
C TYR A 94 4.91 -0.61 4.23
N VAL A 95 4.24 -0.42 5.37
CA VAL A 95 2.87 0.09 5.42
C VAL A 95 2.76 1.17 6.47
N THR A 96 2.20 2.31 6.10
CA THR A 96 1.78 3.35 7.03
C THR A 96 0.27 3.41 7.09
N ILE A 97 -0.30 3.03 8.23
CA ILE A 97 -1.74 2.98 8.45
C ILE A 97 -2.18 4.19 9.26
N ARG A 98 -3.08 4.99 8.68
CA ARG A 98 -3.62 6.20 9.30
C ARG A 98 -5.04 5.97 9.77
N TYR A 99 -5.29 6.28 11.03
CA TYR A 99 -6.62 6.06 11.62
C TYR A 99 -6.88 7.04 12.76
N ARG A 100 -8.14 7.07 13.20
CA ARG A 100 -8.59 7.81 14.37
C ARG A 100 -8.97 6.81 15.46
N GLY A 101 -8.42 6.98 16.66
CA GLY A 101 -8.70 6.07 17.78
C GLY A 101 -8.52 6.74 19.13
N ASN A 102 -8.79 6.03 20.22
CA ASN A 102 -8.47 6.44 21.59
C ASN A 102 -7.16 5.80 22.09
N SER A 103 -6.78 4.65 21.52
CA SER A 103 -5.55 3.90 21.78
C SER A 103 -4.82 3.56 20.47
N TRP A 104 -3.66 2.92 20.59
CA TRP A 104 -2.94 2.36 19.45
C TRP A 104 -3.61 1.06 19.00
N ALA A 105 -3.81 0.88 17.69
CA ALA A 105 -4.37 -0.33 17.10
C ALA A 105 -3.46 -1.55 17.34
N GLN A 106 -2.14 -1.34 17.32
CA GLN A 106 -1.15 -2.42 17.48
C GLN A 106 -1.30 -3.51 16.42
N TRP A 107 -0.94 -3.18 15.18
CA TRP A 107 -0.82 -4.14 14.09
C TRP A 107 0.30 -5.14 14.39
N ASP A 108 -0.03 -6.42 14.49
CA ASP A 108 0.92 -7.46 14.93
C ASP A 108 1.02 -8.69 14.01
N SER A 109 0.10 -8.80 13.04
CA SER A 109 0.10 -9.89 12.07
C SER A 109 -0.27 -9.43 10.67
N ALA A 110 0.32 -10.08 9.68
CA ALA A 110 -0.01 -9.95 8.27
C ALA A 110 -0.33 -11.33 7.70
N ASN A 111 -1.27 -11.40 6.77
CA ASN A 111 -1.55 -12.58 5.96
C ASN A 111 -1.49 -12.17 4.50
N TYR A 112 -0.71 -12.84 3.68
CA TYR A 112 -0.53 -12.46 2.28
C TYR A 112 -0.74 -13.64 1.34
N GLU A 113 -1.09 -13.34 0.10
CA GLU A 113 -1.36 -14.36 -0.91
C GLU A 113 -0.08 -15.12 -1.31
N THR A 114 -0.16 -16.44 -1.35
CA THR A 114 0.85 -17.30 -2.00
C THR A 114 0.13 -18.34 -2.87
N PRO A 115 0.81 -18.99 -3.82
CA PRO A 115 0.18 -20.04 -4.62
C PRO A 115 -0.35 -21.23 -3.80
N GLY A 116 0.27 -21.51 -2.65
CA GLY A 116 -0.18 -22.56 -1.72
C GLY A 116 -1.30 -22.13 -0.77
N GLY A 117 -1.85 -20.92 -0.94
CA GLY A 117 -2.83 -20.30 -0.04
C GLY A 117 -2.23 -19.16 0.80
N PRO A 118 -3.04 -18.48 1.62
CA PRO A 118 -2.57 -17.37 2.43
C PRO A 118 -1.51 -17.81 3.44
N GLN A 119 -0.40 -17.08 3.52
CA GLN A 119 0.66 -17.30 4.49
C GLN A 119 0.67 -16.17 5.52
N ALA A 120 0.88 -16.52 6.79
CA ALA A 120 1.01 -15.56 7.87
C ALA A 120 2.47 -15.08 8.03
N ALA A 121 2.64 -13.80 8.36
CA ALA A 121 3.90 -13.23 8.83
C ALA A 121 3.67 -12.38 10.09
N ARG A 122 4.70 -12.37 10.94
CA ARG A 122 4.79 -11.41 12.04
C ARG A 122 5.08 -10.04 11.46
N VAL A 123 4.43 -9.03 12.03
CA VAL A 123 4.66 -7.64 11.70
C VAL A 123 5.63 -7.01 12.69
N ASP A 124 6.62 -6.30 12.16
CA ASP A 124 7.53 -5.45 12.90
C ASP A 124 6.98 -4.03 12.97
N ARG A 125 6.96 -3.47 14.17
CA ARG A 125 6.59 -2.06 14.38
C ARG A 125 7.78 -1.17 14.09
N ILE A 126 7.64 -0.25 13.14
CA ILE A 126 8.71 0.63 12.70
C ILE A 126 8.58 2.02 13.33
N ALA A 127 7.40 2.63 13.23
CA ALA A 127 7.17 3.97 13.77
C ALA A 127 5.73 4.17 14.23
N ARG A 128 5.54 5.19 15.09
CA ARG A 128 4.22 5.65 15.53
C ARG A 128 4.22 7.17 15.60
N LEU A 129 3.19 7.78 15.04
CA LEU A 129 2.96 9.21 15.12
C LEU A 129 1.56 9.47 15.67
N ARG A 130 1.47 10.36 16.67
CA ARG A 130 0.20 10.86 17.21
C ARG A 130 0.14 12.35 16.95
N THR A 131 -0.82 12.78 16.13
CA THR A 131 -1.04 14.20 15.86
C THR A 131 -1.85 14.84 16.99
N VAL A 132 -1.76 16.16 17.13
CA VAL A 132 -2.49 16.95 18.12
C VAL A 132 -4.00 16.68 18.04
N CYS A 133 -4.61 16.36 19.18
CA CYS A 133 -6.04 16.12 19.29
C CYS A 133 -6.76 17.48 19.43
N ARG A 134 -7.39 17.98 18.35
CA ARG A 134 -7.95 19.34 18.33
C ARG A 134 -9.25 19.53 19.13
N ARG A 135 -9.87 18.47 19.65
CA ARG A 135 -10.97 18.43 20.66
C ARG A 135 -11.46 16.98 20.75
N GLY A 136 -11.47 16.37 21.94
CA GLY A 136 -11.99 15.01 22.18
C GLY A 136 -10.92 13.93 22.40
N TRP A 137 -11.39 12.71 22.71
CA TRP A 137 -10.56 11.54 23.05
C TRP A 137 -10.06 10.75 21.83
N VAL A 138 -10.63 11.02 20.66
CA VAL A 138 -10.30 10.35 19.41
C VAL A 138 -9.29 11.19 18.63
N CYS A 139 -8.06 10.70 18.55
CA CYS A 139 -6.94 11.42 17.93
C CYS A 139 -6.50 10.76 16.62
N PRO A 140 -6.10 11.55 15.61
CA PRO A 140 -5.40 11.03 14.44
C PRO A 140 -4.09 10.37 14.86
N ARG A 141 -3.88 9.16 14.37
CA ARG A 141 -2.71 8.32 14.59
C ARG A 141 -2.22 7.78 13.26
N SER A 142 -0.92 7.57 13.19
CA SER A 142 -0.24 6.86 12.12
C SER A 142 0.60 5.76 12.77
N GLU A 143 0.40 4.51 12.35
CA GLU A 143 1.28 3.40 12.72
C GLU A 143 1.97 2.89 11.48
N THR A 144 3.29 2.87 11.52
CA THR A 144 4.10 2.35 10.44
C THR A 144 4.68 1.01 10.82
N ILE A 145 4.49 0.06 9.94
CA ILE A 145 4.82 -1.33 10.14
C ILE A 145 5.54 -1.89 8.92
N GLY A 146 6.23 -3.01 9.11
CA GLY A 146 6.71 -3.80 8.00
C GLY A 146 6.73 -5.28 8.31
N PHE A 147 6.67 -6.10 7.28
CA PHE A 147 6.80 -7.55 7.41
C PHE A 147 7.63 -8.11 6.27
N GLY A 148 8.43 -9.13 6.59
CA GLY A 148 9.30 -9.80 5.64
C GLY A 148 8.51 -10.70 4.69
N VAL A 149 8.91 -10.73 3.41
CA VAL A 149 8.36 -11.64 2.41
C VAL A 149 9.53 -12.35 1.71
N ALA A 150 9.37 -13.65 1.47
CA ALA A 150 10.41 -14.41 0.78
C ALA A 150 10.54 -13.98 -0.68
N ALA A 151 11.79 -13.92 -1.19
CA ALA A 151 12.07 -13.55 -2.57
C ALA A 151 11.35 -14.46 -3.58
N SER A 152 11.20 -15.75 -3.26
CA SER A 152 10.48 -16.71 -4.10
C SER A 152 9.01 -16.35 -4.28
N VAL A 153 8.34 -15.86 -3.24
CA VAL A 153 6.95 -15.40 -3.32
C VAL A 153 6.87 -14.19 -4.26
N PHE A 154 7.76 -13.21 -4.12
CA PHE A 154 7.78 -12.06 -5.01
C PHE A 154 8.07 -12.42 -6.47
N ARG A 155 8.96 -13.38 -6.74
CA ARG A 155 9.18 -13.87 -8.11
C ARG A 155 7.92 -14.49 -8.70
N GLN A 156 7.24 -15.35 -7.95
CA GLN A 156 5.97 -15.96 -8.38
C GLN A 156 4.87 -14.91 -8.61
N GLN A 157 4.82 -13.84 -7.80
CA GLN A 157 3.85 -12.76 -8.02
C GLN A 157 4.24 -11.91 -9.25
N ALA A 158 5.53 -11.66 -9.47
CA ALA A 158 6.01 -10.94 -10.65
C ALA A 158 5.66 -11.65 -11.96
N GLU A 159 5.64 -12.99 -11.98
CA GLU A 159 5.20 -13.79 -13.14
C GLU A 159 3.71 -13.57 -13.51
N ARG A 160 2.90 -13.03 -12.59
CA ARG A 160 1.49 -12.70 -12.83
C ARG A 160 1.28 -11.31 -13.43
N TYR A 161 2.36 -10.56 -13.69
CA TYR A 161 2.27 -9.26 -14.33
C TYR A 161 1.77 -9.41 -15.77
N VAL A 162 0.75 -8.63 -16.12
CA VAL A 162 0.20 -8.54 -17.48
C VAL A 162 0.16 -7.07 -17.88
N PRO A 163 0.87 -6.65 -18.96
CA PRO A 163 0.85 -5.27 -19.41
C PRO A 163 -0.56 -4.71 -19.63
N GLY A 164 -0.82 -3.50 -19.12
CA GLY A 164 -2.12 -2.84 -19.24
C GLY A 164 -3.22 -3.42 -18.35
N MET A 165 -2.92 -4.42 -17.51
CA MET A 165 -3.85 -4.98 -16.53
C MET A 165 -3.30 -4.79 -15.12
N LEU A 166 -4.14 -4.25 -14.23
CA LEU A 166 -3.80 -4.18 -12.81
C LEU A 166 -4.02 -5.58 -12.21
N THR A 167 -2.94 -6.33 -12.01
CA THR A 167 -2.97 -7.58 -11.23
C THR A 167 -2.47 -7.28 -9.81
N PRO A 168 -3.37 -7.17 -8.81
CA PRO A 168 -2.97 -6.89 -7.45
C PRO A 168 -2.48 -8.16 -6.75
N TRP A 169 -1.46 -8.02 -5.93
CA TRP A 169 -1.11 -8.97 -4.89
C TRP A 169 -1.63 -8.43 -3.56
N GLN A 170 -2.57 -9.15 -2.94
CA GLN A 170 -3.24 -8.67 -1.73
C GLN A 170 -2.59 -9.21 -0.46
N PHE A 171 -2.70 -8.42 0.60
CA PHE A 171 -2.38 -8.84 1.94
C PHE A 171 -3.29 -8.16 2.95
N LYS A 172 -3.53 -8.84 4.07
CA LYS A 172 -4.33 -8.37 5.17
C LYS A 172 -3.45 -8.16 6.39
N VAL A 173 -3.46 -6.97 6.95
CA VAL A 173 -2.85 -6.66 8.25
C VAL A 173 -3.93 -6.64 9.32
N SER A 174 -3.65 -7.26 10.45
CA SER A 174 -4.56 -7.38 11.58
C SER A 174 -3.97 -6.72 12.82
N ALA A 175 -4.81 -5.94 13.49
CA ALA A 175 -4.54 -5.31 14.75
C ALA A 175 -4.94 -6.23 15.89
N ARG A 176 -4.20 -6.18 17.00
CA ARG A 176 -4.56 -6.86 18.24
C ARG A 176 -5.94 -6.44 18.76
N ALA A 177 -6.32 -5.19 18.51
CA ALA A 177 -7.63 -4.64 18.86
C ALA A 177 -8.78 -5.13 17.95
N GLY A 178 -8.54 -6.10 17.04
CA GLY A 178 -9.56 -6.73 16.20
C GLY A 178 -9.83 -6.01 14.87
N SER A 179 -9.20 -4.86 14.62
CA SER A 179 -9.29 -4.18 13.32
C SER A 179 -8.45 -4.90 12.26
N ALA A 180 -8.91 -4.90 11.00
CA ALA A 180 -8.13 -5.40 9.87
C ALA A 180 -8.12 -4.39 8.72
N ARG A 181 -7.07 -4.45 7.89
CA ARG A 181 -6.98 -3.73 6.62
C ARG A 181 -6.55 -4.71 5.54
N ILE A 182 -7.23 -4.68 4.40
CA ILE A 182 -6.80 -5.35 3.18
C ILE A 182 -6.14 -4.28 2.33
N LEU A 183 -4.91 -4.58 1.92
CA LEU A 183 -4.04 -3.70 1.16
C LEU A 183 -3.50 -4.49 -0.03
N MET A 184 -2.92 -3.79 -0.99
CA MET A 184 -2.38 -4.43 -2.19
C MET A 184 -1.09 -3.76 -2.65
N LEU A 185 -0.30 -4.51 -3.38
CA LEU A 185 0.76 -4.02 -4.24
C LEU A 185 0.48 -4.49 -5.67
N SER A 186 0.89 -3.71 -6.67
CA SER A 186 0.82 -4.20 -8.05
C SER A 186 1.93 -5.22 -8.30
N THR A 187 1.64 -6.25 -9.10
CA THR A 187 2.69 -7.18 -9.58
C THR A 187 3.77 -6.46 -10.41
N ALA A 188 3.40 -5.35 -11.06
CA ALA A 188 4.34 -4.47 -11.77
C ALA A 188 5.36 -3.85 -10.81
N GLU A 189 4.94 -3.38 -9.64
CA GLU A 189 5.83 -2.85 -8.60
C GLU A 189 6.75 -3.93 -8.03
N ILE A 190 6.21 -5.13 -7.76
CA ILE A 190 6.99 -6.28 -7.30
C ILE A 190 8.07 -6.63 -8.33
N ALA A 191 7.69 -6.75 -9.61
CA ALA A 191 8.61 -7.03 -10.71
C ALA A 191 9.67 -5.92 -10.86
N GLY A 192 9.27 -4.65 -10.80
CA GLY A 192 10.19 -3.52 -10.89
C GLY A 192 11.20 -3.47 -9.75
N MET A 193 10.79 -3.81 -8.51
CA MET A 193 11.70 -3.94 -7.38
C MET A 193 12.72 -5.07 -7.59
N LEU A 194 12.28 -6.24 -8.08
CA LEU A 194 13.20 -7.35 -8.39
C LEU A 194 14.22 -6.93 -9.45
N MET A 195 13.78 -6.27 -10.53
CA MET A 195 14.66 -5.73 -11.57
C MET A 195 15.67 -4.72 -11.00
N ALA A 196 15.23 -3.83 -10.10
CA ALA A 196 16.09 -2.83 -9.47
C ALA A 196 17.16 -3.48 -8.58
N VAL A 197 16.80 -4.52 -7.82
CA VAL A 197 17.75 -5.31 -7.02
C VAL A 197 18.76 -6.03 -7.91
N ASP A 198 18.31 -6.67 -8.99
CA ASP A 198 19.20 -7.39 -9.91
C ASP A 198 20.18 -6.43 -10.60
N THR A 199 19.70 -5.25 -11.01
CA THR A 199 20.54 -4.17 -11.56
C THR A 199 21.56 -3.69 -10.55
N TYR A 200 21.14 -3.46 -9.30
CA TYR A 200 22.05 -3.05 -8.22
C TYR A 200 23.15 -4.09 -8.00
N ARG A 201 22.80 -5.37 -7.90
CA ARG A 201 23.78 -6.46 -7.72
C ARG A 201 24.75 -6.57 -8.88
N ALA A 202 24.25 -6.45 -10.11
CA ALA A 202 25.10 -6.47 -11.31
C ALA A 202 26.12 -5.32 -11.31
N ASN A 203 25.67 -4.10 -11.01
CA ASN A 203 26.55 -2.91 -10.96
C ASN A 203 27.61 -2.97 -9.86
N HIS A 204 27.34 -3.73 -8.78
CA HIS A 204 28.24 -3.90 -7.64
C HIS A 204 28.98 -5.24 -7.64
N HIS A 205 28.89 -6.03 -8.72
CA HIS A 205 29.52 -7.34 -8.85
C HIS A 205 29.17 -8.30 -7.71
N LEU A 206 27.96 -8.18 -7.15
CA LEU A 206 27.47 -9.04 -6.10
C LEU A 206 26.95 -10.36 -6.71
N PRO A 207 27.11 -11.51 -6.02
CA PRO A 207 26.55 -12.78 -6.49
C PRO A 207 25.06 -12.64 -6.76
N GLN A 208 24.53 -13.35 -7.77
CA GLN A 208 23.08 -13.51 -8.00
C GLN A 208 22.55 -14.74 -7.24
N SER A 209 21.27 -14.74 -6.84
CA SER A 209 20.64 -15.77 -6.01
C SER A 209 19.29 -16.19 -6.55
#